data_AF-G5ADB4-F1
#
_entry.id   AF-G5ADB4-F1
#
_cell.length_a   1.000
_cell.length_b   1.000
_cell.length_c   1.000
_cell.angle_alpha   90.00
_cell.angle_beta   90.00
_cell.angle_gamma   90.00
#
_symmetry.space_group_name_H-M   'P 1'
#
loop_
_entity.id
_entity.type
_entity.pdbx_description
1 polymer ?
#
loop_
_entity_poly.entity_id
_entity_poly.type
_entity_poly.pdbx_seq_one_letter_code
_entity_poly.pdbx_strand_id
1 'polypeptide(L)' 'DYELKGFTSFHSSPTATHNYALKFKNGHLSVWLEDVATKWQWRSNLLKKEDFVTPENSIPNASIDDYI' A
#
# COMPACT_ATOMS: atom_id res chain seq x y z
N ASP A 1 12.32 8.73 -3.96
CA ASP A 1 10.99 9.27 -3.64
C ASP A 1 10.07 9.13 -4.84
N TYR A 2 8.99 8.37 -4.72
CA TYR A 2 8.01 8.16 -5.80
C TYR A 2 6.61 7.84 -5.25
N GLU A 3 5.61 7.84 -6.14
CA GLU A 3 4.21 7.55 -5.82
C GLU A 3 3.62 6.64 -6.90
N LEU A 4 3.06 5.50 -6.50
CA LEU A 4 2.31 4.58 -7.34
C LEU A 4 0.82 4.74 -7.04
N LYS A 5 -0.02 4.82 -8.06
CA LYS A 5 -1.48 4.93 -7.92
C LYS A 5 -2.17 3.83 -8.71
N GLY A 6 -3.31 3.37 -8.21
CA GLY A 6 -4.08 2.35 -8.90
C GLY A 6 -5.47 2.15 -8.31
N PHE A 7 -6.11 1.10 -8.77
CA PHE A 7 -7.43 0.65 -8.34
C PHE A 7 -7.33 -0.81 -7.90
N THR A 8 -8.04 -1.17 -6.84
CA THR A 8 -8.13 -2.55 -6.35
C THR A 8 -9.55 -2.88 -5.89
N SER A 9 -9.85 -4.17 -5.77
CA SER A 9 -11.12 -4.68 -5.25
C SER A 9 -10.85 -5.80 -4.26
N PHE A 10 -11.55 -5.78 -3.13
CA PHE A 10 -11.49 -6.86 -2.14
C PHE A 10 -12.66 -7.82 -2.34
N HIS A 11 -12.47 -9.10 -2.04
CA HIS A 11 -13.46 -10.16 -2.29
C HIS A 11 -14.73 -10.07 -1.40
N SER A 12 -14.95 -8.98 -0.66
CA SER A 12 -16.18 -8.80 0.11
C SER A 12 -17.36 -8.55 -0.83
N SER A 13 -18.54 -9.04 -0.46
CA SER A 13 -19.81 -8.68 -1.10
C SER A 13 -20.51 -7.59 -0.25
N PRO A 14 -20.93 -6.46 -0.84
CA PRO A 14 -20.72 -6.05 -2.22
C PRO A 14 -19.24 -5.74 -2.51
N THR A 15 -18.79 -6.05 -3.74
CA THR A 15 -17.42 -5.79 -4.17
C THR A 15 -17.19 -4.30 -4.29
N ALA A 16 -16.59 -3.72 -3.25
CA ALA A 16 -16.22 -2.31 -3.24
C ALA A 16 -14.92 -2.11 -4.04
N THR A 17 -14.96 -1.15 -4.97
CA THR A 17 -13.78 -0.69 -5.71
C THR A 17 -13.09 0.39 -4.89
N HIS A 18 -11.77 0.29 -4.78
CA HIS A 18 -10.97 1.22 -4.02
C HIS A 18 -9.87 1.84 -4.88
N ASN A 19 -9.66 3.15 -4.73
CA ASN A 19 -8.45 3.80 -5.22
C ASN A 19 -7.36 3.61 -4.17
N TYR A 20 -6.12 3.41 -4.61
CA TYR A 20 -4.99 3.40 -3.70
C TYR A 20 -3.84 4.26 -4.22
N ALA A 21 -3.03 4.74 -3.28
CA ALA A 21 -1.75 5.36 -3.55
C ALA A 21 -0.70 4.82 -2.57
N LEU A 22 0.41 4.30 -3.10
CA LEU A 22 1.59 3.91 -2.35
C LEU A 22 2.65 4.98 -2.56
N LYS A 23 3.07 5.63 -1.49
CA LYS A 23 4.07 6.69 -1.56
C LYS A 23 5.31 6.29 -0.78
N PHE A 24 6.43 6.23 -1.47
CA PHE A 24 7.73 5.97 -0.86
C PHE A 24 8.54 7.26 -0.80
N LYS A 25 8.85 7.72 0.42
CA LYS A 25 9.60 8.95 0.65
C LYS A 25 10.57 8.80 1.82
N ASN A 26 11.83 9.19 1.64
CA ASN A 26 12.85 9.14 2.69
C ASN A 26 12.94 7.77 3.40
N GLY A 27 12.87 6.67 2.65
CA GLY A 27 12.95 5.32 3.22
C GLY A 27 11.65 4.81 3.87
N HIS A 28 10.56 5.58 3.81
CA HIS A 28 9.29 5.22 4.44
C HIS A 28 8.18 5.08 3.40
N LEU A 29 7.34 4.07 3.58
CA LEU A 29 6.12 3.84 2.81
C LEU A 29 4.93 4.46 3.53
N SER A 30 4.01 5.08 2.79
CA SER A 30 2.67 5.38 3.28
C SER A 30 1.63 4.87 2.29
N VAL A 31 0.60 4.22 2.81
CA VAL A 31 -0.53 3.69 2.05
C VAL A 31 -1.71 4.63 2.24
N TRP A 32 -2.35 5.02 1.14
CA TRP A 32 -3.64 5.68 1.13
C TRP A 32 -4.63 4.82 0.36
N LEU A 33 -5.86 4.75 0.86
CA LEU A 33 -6.96 3.98 0.29
C LEU A 33 -8.23 4.83 0.33
N GLU A 34 -9.02 4.81 -0.73
CA GLU A 34 -10.35 5.41 -0.82
C GLU A 34 -11.35 4.36 -1.27
N ASP A 35 -12.48 4.22 -0.57
CA ASP A 35 -13.66 3.55 -1.10
C ASP A 35 -14.35 4.49 -2.09
N VAL A 36 -14.43 4.07 -3.36
CA VAL A 36 -14.93 4.91 -4.44
C VAL A 36 -16.43 5.23 -4.28
N ALA A 37 -17.20 4.31 -3.68
CA ALA A 37 -18.64 4.45 -3.52
C ALA A 37 -18.99 5.36 -2.33
N THR A 38 -18.35 5.16 -1.19
CA THR A 38 -18.66 5.90 0.05
C THR A 38 -17.82 7.17 0.24
N LYS A 39 -16.72 7.31 -0.51
CA LYS A 39 -15.71 8.37 -0.36
C LYS A 39 -14.98 8.36 0.97
N TRP A 40 -15.09 7.27 1.73
CA TRP A 40 -14.29 7.08 2.92
C TRP A 40 -12.83 6.85 2.56
N GLN A 41 -11.94 7.40 3.37
CA GLN A 41 -10.52 7.38 3.12
C GLN A 41 -9.75 6.94 4.36
N TRP A 42 -8.70 6.17 4.13
CA TRP A 42 -7.78 5.71 5.15
C TRP A 42 -6.36 6.00 4.71
N ARG A 43 -5.52 6.28 5.70
CA ARG A 43 -4.09 6.46 5.48
C ARG A 43 -3.32 5.79 6.60
N SER A 44 -2.27 5.06 6.25
CA SER A 44 -1.34 4.52 7.22
C SER A 44 -0.46 5.61 7.82
N ASN A 45 0.21 5.30 8.94
CA ASN A 45 1.40 6.03 9.36
C ASN A 45 2.56 5.80 8.36
N LEU A 46 3.68 6.49 8.59
CA LEU A 46 4.92 6.21 7.86
C LEU A 46 5.48 4.86 8.32
N LEU A 47 5.57 3.92 7.39
CA LEU A 47 6.05 2.56 7.62
C LEU A 47 7.51 2.45 7.16
N LYS A 48 8.38 1.92 8.02
CA LYS A 48 9.72 1.48 7.63
C LYS A 48 9.64 0.11 6.99
N LYS A 49 10.74 -0.30 6.34
CA LYS A 49 10.85 -1.65 5.74
C LYS A 49 10.47 -2.75 6.73
N GLU A 50 10.91 -2.61 7.97
CA GLU A 50 10.68 -3.58 9.06
C GLU A 50 9.19 -3.76 9.40
N ASP A 51 8.35 -2.76 9.10
CA ASP A 51 6.92 -2.77 9.44
C ASP A 51 6.07 -3.54 8.42
N PHE A 52 6.58 -3.75 7.19
CA PHE A 52 5.86 -4.44 6.10
C PHE A 52 6.63 -5.59 5.45
N VAL A 53 7.91 -5.76 5.77
CA VAL A 53 8.71 -6.93 5.38
C VAL A 53 8.88 -7.83 6.60
N THR A 54 8.26 -9.00 6.54
CA THR A 54 8.35 -10.05 7.55
C THR A 54 9.26 -11.19 7.06
N PRO A 55 9.72 -12.09 7.93
CA PRO A 55 10.49 -13.25 7.50
C PRO A 55 9.76 -14.10 6.44
N GLU A 56 8.43 -14.15 6.48
CA GLU A 56 7.60 -14.95 5.59
C GLU A 56 7.46 -14.36 4.18
N ASN A 57 7.53 -13.04 4.04
CA ASN A 57 7.46 -12.37 2.74
C ASN A 57 8.83 -11.87 2.25
N SER A 58 9.90 -12.10 3.00
CA SER A 58 11.26 -11.67 2.66
C SER A 58 11.78 -12.40 1.43
N ILE A 59 12.13 -11.61 0.40
CA ILE A 59 12.74 -12.08 -0.85
C ILE A 59 14.26 -11.81 -0.79
N PRO A 60 15.12 -12.83 -1.00
CA PRO A 60 16.57 -12.64 -1.03
C PRO A 60 17.01 -11.61 -2.08
N ASN A 61 17.90 -10.70 -1.67
CA ASN A 61 18.43 -9.60 -2.50
C ASN A 61 17.38 -8.60 -3.02
N ALA A 62 16.13 -8.66 -2.53
CA ALA A 62 15.11 -7.70 -2.90
C ALA A 62 15.40 -6.31 -2.31
N SER A 63 15.35 -5.33 -3.20
CA SER A 63 15.30 -3.91 -2.87
C SER A 63 13.93 -3.54 -2.28
N ILE A 64 13.76 -2.31 -1.82
CA ILE A 64 12.45 -1.86 -1.32
C ILE A 64 11.41 -1.74 -2.44
N ASP A 65 11.87 -1.45 -3.66
CA ASP A 65 11.02 -1.27 -4.82
C ASP A 65 10.38 -2.60 -5.27
N ASP A 66 10.97 -3.74 -4.90
CA ASP A 66 10.43 -5.08 -5.18
C ASP A 66 9.23 -5.44 -4.27
N TYR A 67 9.01 -4.70 -3.18
CA TYR A 67 7.91 -4.91 -2.23
C TYR A 67 6.73 -3.94 -2.42
N ILE A 68 6.88 -2.91 -3.27
CA ILE A 68 5.94 -1.78 -3.38
C ILE A 68 5.23 -1.80 -4.74
#